data_AF-A0A7Y2FRQ2-F1
#
_entry.id   AF-A0A7Y2FRQ2-F1
#
_cell.length_a   1.000
_cell.length_b   1.000
_cell.length_c   1.000
_cell.angle_alpha   90.00
_cell.angle_beta   90.00
_cell.angle_gamma   90.00
#
_symmetry.space_group_name_H-M   'P 1'
#
loop_
_entity.id
_entity.type
_entity.pdbx_description
1 polymer ?
#
loop_
_entity_poly.entity_id
_entity_poly.type
_entity_poly.pdbx_seq_one_letter_code
_entity_poly.pdbx_strand_id
1 'polypeptide(L)'
;MRKRAWRAPFIMLIAGLTVAGAAVANNDGALRGHGGPVKSVAISPDGKGALTGSFDYSMIYWRLDEEPARIGSRISDHDGAVNGARFVPGADQAVTASDDGSVALWDLSSGALIHRFKGHTHKVVSVAVTRDGRWAASAAWDRTVRLWDLKAMKPGPVLEGHDNTVNAVVFSNDGQFVYSAGYNGEIRQWKVAGGEPVRTVYKHGWGINVMAGTGHGFHLLFGSLDGSVGMVELASGQLVRTLHRFERPVLSLTSLPEHNTVAAGSGDGFIYVWDTVSWKAKYQHQFTEGPVWALAFSGDGKGMYFGGLDDHVAYWQMDPDRPFEVAQSEAPRRFQKSEGLDPGERQFARKCSICHSLGADHANRAGPSLIGVFGRKVGTVPGYAYSASLKGADFVWNEHTIDRLFAEGPEKFVPGTKMPLQKMSKQDERLALINYLKRATKGEAQKDTSQSGG
;
A
#
# COMPACT_ATOMS: atom_id res chain seq x y z
N MET A 1 65.66 -18.73 60.05
CA MET A 1 65.44 -17.41 59.41
C MET A 1 64.69 -17.59 58.10
N ARG A 2 63.36 -17.48 58.11
CA ARG A 2 62.48 -17.63 56.94
C ARG A 2 62.05 -16.25 56.45
N LYS A 3 62.47 -15.86 55.24
CA LYS A 3 62.01 -14.63 54.57
C LYS A 3 60.64 -14.89 53.94
N ARG A 4 59.65 -14.08 54.31
CA ARG A 4 58.32 -14.00 53.70
C ARG A 4 58.44 -13.35 52.33
N ALA A 5 57.91 -14.00 51.29
CA ALA A 5 57.68 -13.40 49.98
C ALA A 5 56.17 -13.11 49.86
N TRP A 6 55.82 -11.83 49.72
CA TRP A 6 54.48 -11.38 49.37
C TRP A 6 54.18 -11.75 47.91
N ARG A 7 53.06 -12.42 47.65
CA ARG A 7 52.46 -12.54 46.32
C ARG A 7 51.29 -11.56 46.23
N ALA A 8 51.36 -10.63 45.29
CA ALA A 8 50.27 -9.72 44.95
C ALA A 8 49.06 -10.48 44.39
N PRO A 9 47.81 -9.99 44.59
CA PRO A 9 46.66 -10.59 43.94
C PRO A 9 46.66 -10.19 42.45
N PHE A 10 46.53 -11.18 41.59
CA PHE A 10 46.31 -11.01 40.16
C PHE A 10 44.88 -10.48 39.97
N ILE A 11 44.73 -9.17 39.73
CA ILE A 11 43.44 -8.59 39.31
C ILE A 11 43.27 -8.97 37.85
N MET A 12 42.39 -9.94 37.59
CA MET A 12 41.96 -10.30 36.25
C MET A 12 41.06 -9.16 35.74
N LEU A 13 41.64 -8.25 34.94
CA LEU A 13 40.86 -7.28 34.17
C LEU A 13 40.05 -8.07 33.13
N ILE A 14 38.77 -8.31 33.42
CA ILE A 14 37.81 -8.71 32.40
C ILE A 14 37.62 -7.48 31.52
N ALA A 15 38.29 -7.48 30.37
CA ALA A 15 37.98 -6.55 29.29
C ALA A 15 36.53 -6.81 28.88
N GLY A 16 35.64 -5.93 29.31
CA GLY A 16 34.27 -5.88 28.83
C GLY A 16 34.30 -5.54 27.34
N LEU A 17 34.24 -6.58 26.49
CA LEU A 17 33.76 -6.43 25.13
C LEU A 17 32.30 -5.99 25.24
N THR A 18 32.08 -4.70 25.12
CA THR A 18 30.80 -4.15 24.70
C THR A 18 30.54 -4.69 23.31
N VAL A 19 29.77 -5.79 23.24
CA VAL A 19 29.14 -6.21 22.00
C VAL A 19 28.20 -5.07 21.64
N ALA A 20 28.63 -4.22 20.71
CA ALA A 20 27.74 -3.33 19.98
C ALA A 20 26.56 -4.19 19.53
N GLY A 21 25.36 -3.84 19.99
CA GLY A 21 24.15 -4.60 19.71
C GLY A 21 24.01 -4.78 18.21
N ALA A 22 24.33 -5.97 17.71
CA ALA A 22 23.82 -6.41 16.44
C ALA A 22 22.31 -6.34 16.58
N ALA A 23 21.67 -5.51 15.76
CA ALA A 23 20.22 -5.52 15.62
C ALA A 23 19.82 -6.98 15.40
N VAL A 24 19.12 -7.56 16.37
CA VAL A 24 18.48 -8.85 16.18
C VAL A 24 17.56 -8.62 15.00
N ALA A 25 17.85 -9.25 13.85
CA ALA A 25 16.92 -9.25 12.74
C ALA A 25 15.64 -9.87 13.27
N ASN A 26 14.62 -9.05 13.54
CA ASN A 26 13.32 -9.54 13.92
C ASN A 26 12.84 -10.43 12.77
N ASN A 27 12.83 -11.74 12.99
CA ASN A 27 12.24 -12.69 12.06
C ASN A 27 10.73 -12.75 12.30
N ASP A 28 10.08 -11.58 12.22
CA ASP A 28 8.65 -11.37 12.48
C ASP A 28 7.78 -11.64 11.23
N GLY A 29 8.39 -12.12 10.14
CA GLY A 29 7.74 -12.35 8.86
C GLY A 29 7.32 -11.08 8.12
N ALA A 30 7.60 -9.89 8.65
CA ALA A 30 7.18 -8.63 8.06
C ALA A 30 7.98 -8.28 6.80
N LEU A 31 7.29 -7.75 5.79
CA LEU A 31 7.91 -7.30 4.54
C LEU A 31 8.21 -5.80 4.65
N ARG A 32 9.46 -5.46 4.95
CA ARG A 32 9.94 -4.10 5.21
C ARG A 32 10.72 -3.55 4.03
N GLY A 33 10.28 -2.41 3.49
CA GLY A 33 10.93 -1.80 2.33
C GLY A 33 10.17 -0.63 1.72
N HIS A 34 8.85 -0.57 1.87
CA HIS A 34 8.09 0.60 1.47
C HIS A 34 8.47 1.82 2.32
N GLY A 35 8.25 3.02 1.77
CA GLY A 35 8.37 4.29 2.47
C GLY A 35 7.03 4.95 2.70
N GLY A 36 5.92 4.23 2.56
CA GLY A 36 4.58 4.79 2.73
C GLY A 36 3.52 3.71 2.85
N PRO A 37 2.28 4.11 3.18
CA PRO A 37 1.20 3.17 3.47
C PRO A 37 1.01 2.11 2.38
N VAL A 38 0.90 0.83 2.77
CA VAL A 38 0.73 -0.31 1.85
C VAL A 38 -0.75 -0.51 1.49
N LYS A 39 -1.04 -0.61 0.20
CA LYS A 39 -2.38 -0.64 -0.38
C LYS A 39 -2.83 -1.97 -0.94
N SER A 40 -1.88 -2.81 -1.35
CA SER A 40 -2.18 -4.15 -1.82
C SER A 40 -1.08 -5.10 -1.45
N VAL A 41 -1.45 -6.35 -1.18
CA VAL A 41 -0.55 -7.50 -1.15
C VAL A 41 -1.19 -8.61 -1.99
N ALA A 42 -0.39 -9.33 -2.76
CA ALA A 42 -0.79 -10.53 -3.48
C ALA A 42 0.31 -11.58 -3.34
N ILE A 43 -0.07 -12.82 -3.11
CA ILE A 43 0.85 -13.96 -3.02
C ILE A 43 0.83 -14.73 -4.34
N SER A 44 1.98 -15.21 -4.78
CA SER A 44 2.10 -16.00 -6.01
C SER A 44 1.39 -17.35 -5.82
N PRO A 45 0.91 -17.98 -6.91
CA PRO A 45 0.21 -19.26 -6.82
C PRO A 45 1.02 -20.39 -6.18
N ASP A 46 2.36 -20.34 -6.23
CA ASP A 46 3.26 -21.31 -5.58
C ASP A 46 3.62 -20.94 -4.13
N GLY A 47 3.13 -19.80 -3.62
CA GLY A 47 3.39 -19.32 -2.27
C GLY A 47 4.77 -18.70 -2.05
N LYS A 48 5.64 -18.68 -3.07
CA LYS A 48 7.05 -18.28 -2.92
C LYS A 48 7.32 -16.82 -3.19
N GLY A 49 6.34 -16.08 -3.69
CA GLY A 49 6.47 -14.68 -4.06
C GLY A 49 5.36 -13.83 -3.45
N ALA A 50 5.66 -12.56 -3.16
CA ALA A 50 4.65 -11.55 -2.89
C ALA A 50 4.84 -10.33 -3.79
N LEU A 51 3.73 -9.66 -4.13
CA LEU A 51 3.72 -8.32 -4.69
C LEU A 51 3.05 -7.39 -3.70
N THR A 52 3.70 -6.27 -3.39
CA THR A 52 3.13 -5.21 -2.57
C THR A 52 3.08 -3.91 -3.34
N GLY A 53 2.00 -3.15 -3.19
CA GLY A 53 1.80 -1.84 -3.81
C GLY A 53 1.57 -0.78 -2.74
N SER A 54 2.13 0.42 -2.89
CA SER A 54 2.13 1.44 -1.85
C SER A 54 1.85 2.86 -2.36
N PHE A 55 1.45 3.71 -1.42
CA PHE A 55 1.41 5.17 -1.57
C PHE A 55 2.78 5.80 -1.87
N ASP A 56 3.88 5.09 -1.69
CA ASP A 56 5.23 5.53 -2.08
C ASP A 56 5.52 5.43 -3.59
N TYR A 57 4.49 5.09 -4.38
CA TYR A 57 4.48 4.95 -5.85
C TYR A 57 5.26 3.74 -6.35
N SER A 58 5.66 2.86 -5.43
CA SER A 58 6.36 1.63 -5.78
C SER A 58 5.45 0.40 -5.72
N MET A 59 5.83 -0.56 -6.56
CA MET A 59 5.56 -1.97 -6.35
C MET A 59 6.85 -2.64 -5.88
N ILE A 60 6.77 -3.55 -4.92
CA ILE A 60 7.89 -4.42 -4.52
C ILE A 60 7.51 -5.87 -4.78
N TYR A 61 8.40 -6.61 -5.44
CA TYR A 61 8.38 -8.06 -5.53
C TYR A 61 9.28 -8.66 -4.46
N TRP A 62 8.74 -9.60 -3.69
CA TRP A 62 9.40 -10.29 -2.59
C TRP A 62 9.57 -11.76 -2.91
N ARG A 63 10.73 -12.31 -2.55
CA ARG A 63 11.01 -13.76 -2.52
C ARG A 63 10.79 -14.24 -1.09
N LEU A 64 9.74 -15.03 -0.90
CA LEU A 64 9.29 -15.57 0.38
C LEU A 64 9.88 -16.95 0.69
N ASP A 65 10.52 -17.59 -0.28
CA ASP A 65 11.24 -18.86 -0.13
C ASP A 65 12.67 -18.68 0.42
N GLU A 66 13.03 -17.45 0.80
CA GLU A 66 14.26 -17.09 1.50
C GLU A 66 13.94 -16.65 2.93
N GLU A 67 14.83 -16.97 3.88
CA GLU A 67 14.67 -16.63 5.30
C GLU A 67 15.85 -15.74 5.77
N PRO A 68 15.61 -14.44 6.08
CA PRO A 68 14.34 -13.72 5.96
C PRO A 68 13.97 -13.44 4.48
N ALA A 69 12.69 -13.17 4.24
CA ALA A 69 12.19 -12.80 2.91
C ALA A 69 12.97 -11.62 2.32
N ARG A 70 13.26 -11.67 1.01
CA ARG A 70 14.10 -10.67 0.34
C ARG A 70 13.37 -9.93 -0.75
N ILE A 71 13.74 -8.67 -0.95
CA ILE A 71 13.33 -7.90 -2.12
C ILE A 71 13.99 -8.52 -3.37
N GLY A 72 13.17 -9.00 -4.31
CA GLY A 72 13.62 -9.36 -5.65
C GLY A 72 13.80 -8.11 -6.50
N SER A 73 12.78 -7.25 -6.56
CA SER A 73 12.84 -5.96 -7.25
C SER A 73 11.93 -4.92 -6.58
N ARG A 74 12.37 -3.66 -6.62
CA ARG A 74 11.55 -2.48 -6.28
C ARG A 74 11.38 -1.65 -7.54
N ILE A 75 10.13 -1.47 -7.96
CA ILE A 75 9.77 -0.75 -9.18
C ILE A 75 9.06 0.54 -8.81
N SER A 76 9.68 1.69 -9.11
CA SER A 76 9.19 3.04 -8.76
C SER A 76 9.04 3.92 -10.00
N ASP A 77 8.18 3.51 -10.93
CA ASP A 77 7.99 4.20 -12.21
C ASP A 77 6.59 4.85 -12.36
N HIS A 78 5.61 4.48 -11.53
CA HIS A 78 4.29 5.12 -11.53
C HIS A 78 4.33 6.59 -11.09
N ASP A 79 3.32 7.36 -11.52
CA ASP A 79 3.16 8.78 -11.21
C ASP A 79 2.19 9.04 -10.04
N GLY A 80 1.82 7.98 -9.34
CA GLY A 80 0.86 7.97 -8.24
C GLY A 80 0.93 6.65 -7.46
N ALA A 81 0.18 6.58 -6.36
CA ALA A 81 0.11 5.39 -5.51
C ALA A 81 -0.21 4.13 -6.33
N VAL A 82 0.46 3.02 -6.02
CA VAL A 82 0.11 1.72 -6.59
C VAL A 82 -0.96 1.09 -5.70
N ASN A 83 -2.20 1.07 -6.19
CA ASN A 83 -3.37 0.62 -5.43
C ASN A 83 -3.58 -0.89 -5.50
N GLY A 84 -3.13 -1.52 -6.58
CA GLY A 84 -3.26 -2.97 -6.78
C GLY A 84 -2.08 -3.52 -7.57
N ALA A 85 -1.62 -4.69 -7.17
CA ALA A 85 -0.63 -5.49 -7.91
C ALA A 85 -1.13 -6.95 -7.99
N ARG A 86 -0.95 -7.58 -9.15
CA ARG A 86 -1.32 -8.98 -9.40
C ARG A 86 -0.25 -9.67 -10.24
N PHE A 87 0.06 -10.91 -9.90
CA PHE A 87 0.87 -11.78 -10.76
C PHE A 87 0.11 -12.10 -12.05
N VAL A 88 0.83 -12.23 -13.16
CA VAL A 88 0.31 -12.83 -14.40
C VAL A 88 0.55 -14.34 -14.33
N PRO A 89 -0.52 -15.18 -14.29
CA PRO A 89 -0.34 -16.62 -14.20
C PRO A 89 0.52 -17.20 -15.34
N GLY A 90 1.49 -18.05 -14.99
CA GLY A 90 2.34 -18.73 -15.97
C GLY A 90 3.44 -17.86 -16.60
N ALA A 91 3.63 -16.62 -16.14
CA ALA A 91 4.70 -15.73 -16.56
C ALA A 91 5.38 -15.06 -15.36
N ASP A 92 6.66 -14.71 -15.49
CA ASP A 92 7.38 -13.94 -14.48
C ASP A 92 7.09 -12.43 -14.61
N GLN A 93 5.79 -12.11 -14.54
CA GLN A 93 5.26 -10.78 -14.82
C GLN A 93 4.22 -10.35 -13.79
N ALA A 94 4.07 -9.04 -13.64
CA ALA A 94 3.07 -8.44 -12.78
C ALA A 94 2.30 -7.33 -13.49
N VAL A 95 1.03 -7.16 -13.11
CA VAL A 95 0.19 -6.04 -13.51
C VAL A 95 -0.09 -5.16 -12.30
N THR A 96 0.08 -3.85 -12.46
CA THR A 96 -0.23 -2.84 -11.44
C THR A 96 -1.34 -1.90 -11.88
N ALA A 97 -2.10 -1.38 -10.91
CA ALA A 97 -3.07 -0.30 -11.06
C ALA A 97 -2.66 0.88 -10.17
N SER A 98 -2.71 2.11 -10.72
CA SER A 98 -2.23 3.30 -10.04
C SER A 98 -3.21 4.47 -10.03
N ASP A 99 -3.02 5.33 -9.03
CA ASP A 99 -3.65 6.66 -8.94
C ASP A 99 -3.36 7.55 -10.16
N ASP A 100 -2.30 7.26 -10.93
CA ASP A 100 -1.96 8.00 -12.16
C ASP A 100 -2.89 7.71 -13.36
N GLY A 101 -3.91 6.86 -13.19
CA GLY A 101 -4.85 6.50 -14.24
C GLY A 101 -4.33 5.44 -15.21
N SER A 102 -3.17 4.85 -14.95
CA SER A 102 -2.60 3.80 -15.79
C SER A 102 -2.62 2.42 -15.14
N VAL A 103 -2.60 1.43 -16.02
CA VAL A 103 -2.28 0.04 -15.69
C VAL A 103 -0.95 -0.27 -16.36
N ALA A 104 -0.04 -0.98 -15.68
CA ALA A 104 1.27 -1.30 -16.25
C ALA A 104 1.59 -2.78 -16.08
N LEU A 105 2.26 -3.34 -17.09
CA LEU A 105 2.78 -4.70 -17.13
C LEU A 105 4.30 -4.67 -16.97
N TRP A 106 4.81 -5.47 -16.05
CA TRP A 106 6.21 -5.48 -15.63
C TRP A 106 6.81 -6.86 -15.79
N ASP A 107 8.09 -6.90 -16.13
CA ASP A 107 8.94 -8.07 -15.99
C ASP A 107 9.51 -8.11 -14.57
N LEU A 108 9.25 -9.17 -13.80
CA LEU A 108 9.66 -9.24 -12.40
C LEU A 108 11.16 -9.51 -12.23
N SER A 109 11.76 -10.28 -13.16
CA SER A 109 13.18 -10.62 -13.14
C SER A 109 14.09 -9.39 -13.30
N SER A 110 13.74 -8.50 -14.22
CA SER A 110 14.53 -7.31 -14.56
C SER A 110 14.00 -6.03 -13.91
N GLY A 111 12.74 -6.04 -13.45
CA GLY A 111 12.04 -4.84 -12.99
C GLY A 111 11.65 -3.89 -14.11
N ALA A 112 11.78 -4.29 -15.38
CA ALA A 112 11.52 -3.44 -16.52
C ALA A 112 10.02 -3.27 -16.83
N LEU A 113 9.64 -2.08 -17.28
CA LEU A 113 8.32 -1.84 -17.86
C LEU A 113 8.22 -2.57 -19.21
N ILE A 114 7.28 -3.51 -19.32
CA ILE A 114 6.95 -4.16 -20.59
C ILE A 114 6.00 -3.27 -21.38
N HIS A 115 4.91 -2.84 -20.74
CA HIS A 115 3.89 -2.02 -21.39
C HIS A 115 3.09 -1.18 -20.40
N ARG A 116 2.73 0.04 -20.83
CA ARG A 116 1.85 0.94 -20.06
C ARG A 116 0.54 1.15 -20.79
N PHE A 117 -0.53 0.64 -20.19
CA PHE A 117 -1.89 0.79 -20.64
C PHE A 117 -2.47 2.11 -20.13
N LYS A 118 -2.76 3.04 -21.05
CA LYS A 118 -3.39 4.33 -20.77
C LYS A 118 -4.84 4.34 -21.21
N GLY A 119 -5.69 5.07 -20.49
CA GLY A 119 -7.07 5.29 -20.92
C GLY A 119 -8.01 5.72 -19.80
N HIS A 120 -7.76 5.31 -18.55
CA HIS A 120 -8.54 5.85 -17.43
C HIS A 120 -8.20 7.32 -17.21
N THR A 121 -9.21 8.11 -16.87
CA THR A 121 -9.06 9.57 -16.63
C THR A 121 -8.93 9.93 -15.15
N HIS A 122 -9.12 8.94 -14.28
CA HIS A 122 -9.02 9.06 -12.83
C HIS A 122 -8.31 7.83 -12.27
N LYS A 123 -8.09 7.83 -10.96
CA LYS A 123 -7.40 6.77 -10.21
C LYS A 123 -7.92 5.38 -10.55
N VAL A 124 -6.99 4.47 -10.85
CA VAL A 124 -7.27 3.03 -10.97
C VAL A 124 -7.02 2.40 -9.61
N VAL A 125 -8.06 1.82 -9.03
CA VAL A 125 -8.04 1.38 -7.62
C VAL A 125 -8.07 -0.13 -7.44
N SER A 126 -8.37 -0.89 -8.50
CA SER A 126 -8.33 -2.34 -8.47
C SER A 126 -7.97 -2.91 -9.85
N VAL A 127 -7.28 -4.05 -9.83
CA VAL A 127 -6.95 -4.82 -11.02
C VAL A 127 -7.10 -6.32 -10.75
N ALA A 128 -7.61 -7.05 -11.73
CA ALA A 128 -7.68 -8.50 -11.74
C ALA A 128 -7.05 -9.03 -13.04
N VAL A 129 -6.56 -10.27 -13.02
CA VAL A 129 -6.00 -10.97 -14.18
C VAL A 129 -6.72 -12.31 -14.35
N THR A 130 -7.01 -12.72 -15.59
CA THR A 130 -7.58 -14.03 -15.87
C THR A 130 -6.60 -15.15 -15.56
N ARG A 131 -7.10 -16.35 -15.27
CA ARG A 131 -6.26 -17.52 -14.93
C ARG A 131 -5.32 -17.95 -16.06
N ASP A 132 -5.67 -17.66 -17.31
CA ASP A 132 -4.83 -17.91 -18.48
C ASP A 132 -3.77 -16.81 -18.72
N GLY A 133 -3.74 -15.77 -17.88
CA GLY A 133 -2.81 -14.64 -17.98
C GLY A 133 -3.06 -13.72 -19.17
N ARG A 134 -4.14 -13.92 -19.94
CA ARG A 134 -4.37 -13.16 -21.17
C ARG A 134 -4.94 -11.77 -20.93
N TRP A 135 -5.92 -11.65 -20.04
CA TRP A 135 -6.67 -10.42 -19.84
C TRP A 135 -6.44 -9.85 -18.45
N ALA A 136 -6.24 -8.54 -18.38
CA ALA A 136 -6.44 -7.77 -17.15
C ALA A 136 -7.74 -6.97 -17.23
N ALA A 137 -8.40 -6.78 -16.09
CA ALA A 137 -9.51 -5.86 -15.94
C ALA A 137 -9.17 -4.85 -14.84
N SER A 138 -9.45 -3.57 -15.07
CA SER A 138 -9.20 -2.49 -14.12
C SER A 138 -10.45 -1.70 -13.78
N ALA A 139 -10.65 -1.42 -12.50
CA ALA A 139 -11.72 -0.56 -12.00
C ALA A 139 -11.18 0.81 -11.58
N ALA A 140 -11.88 1.87 -11.97
CA ALA A 140 -11.42 3.23 -11.74
C ALA A 140 -12.53 4.18 -11.29
N TRP A 141 -12.09 5.30 -10.72
CA TRP A 141 -12.96 6.40 -10.30
C TRP A 141 -13.54 7.22 -11.45
N ASP A 142 -13.15 6.95 -12.69
CA ASP A 142 -13.81 7.51 -13.87
C ASP A 142 -15.14 6.79 -14.21
N ARG A 143 -15.57 5.89 -13.32
CA ARG A 143 -16.82 5.13 -13.37
C ARG A 143 -16.83 4.04 -14.43
N THR A 144 -15.68 3.71 -14.99
CA THR A 144 -15.53 2.65 -15.99
C THR A 144 -14.74 1.47 -15.46
N VAL A 145 -14.96 0.32 -16.08
CA VAL A 145 -14.01 -0.80 -16.04
C VAL A 145 -13.39 -0.92 -17.43
N ARG A 146 -12.09 -1.22 -17.51
CA ARG A 146 -11.41 -1.44 -18.79
C ARG A 146 -10.78 -2.81 -18.84
N LEU A 147 -10.85 -3.45 -20.01
CA LEU A 147 -10.16 -4.70 -20.29
C LEU A 147 -8.87 -4.42 -21.07
N TRP A 148 -7.84 -5.21 -20.82
CA TRP A 148 -6.52 -5.09 -21.45
C TRP A 148 -6.04 -6.46 -21.90
N ASP A 149 -5.72 -6.64 -23.19
CA ASP A 149 -5.09 -7.87 -23.67
C ASP A 149 -3.59 -7.76 -23.38
N LEU A 150 -3.13 -8.48 -22.36
CA LEU A 150 -1.75 -8.45 -21.89
C LEU A 150 -0.79 -9.05 -22.92
N LYS A 151 -1.23 -10.04 -23.69
CA LYS A 151 -0.42 -10.70 -24.72
C LYS A 151 -0.29 -9.83 -25.96
N ALA A 152 -1.38 -9.21 -26.41
CA ALA A 152 -1.37 -8.32 -27.55
C ALA A 152 -0.86 -6.91 -27.20
N MET A 153 -0.76 -6.58 -25.91
CA MET A 153 -0.42 -5.25 -25.37
C MET A 153 -1.34 -4.17 -25.96
N LYS A 154 -2.65 -4.45 -25.97
CA LYS A 154 -3.66 -3.57 -26.55
C LYS A 154 -4.83 -3.31 -25.60
N PRO A 155 -5.46 -2.13 -25.66
CA PRO A 155 -6.73 -1.90 -24.99
C PRO A 155 -7.80 -2.84 -25.58
N GLY A 156 -8.58 -3.44 -24.69
CA GLY A 156 -9.83 -4.11 -25.01
C GLY A 156 -11.03 -3.19 -24.80
N PRO A 157 -12.23 -3.77 -24.58
CA PRO A 157 -13.45 -3.01 -24.33
C PRO A 157 -13.39 -2.09 -23.10
N VAL A 158 -14.13 -0.97 -23.18
CA VAL A 158 -14.46 -0.11 -22.06
C VAL A 158 -15.88 -0.45 -21.62
N LEU A 159 -16.04 -0.81 -20.35
CA LEU A 159 -17.30 -1.25 -19.78
C LEU A 159 -17.94 -0.06 -19.04
N GLU A 160 -18.89 0.58 -19.71
CA GLU A 160 -19.61 1.75 -19.21
C GLU A 160 -20.97 1.35 -18.63
N GLY A 161 -21.35 1.98 -17.52
CA GLY A 161 -22.71 1.85 -16.98
C GLY A 161 -22.83 2.10 -15.48
N HIS A 162 -21.74 2.08 -14.71
CA HIS A 162 -21.78 2.59 -13.34
C HIS A 162 -22.01 4.11 -13.36
N ASP A 163 -22.90 4.59 -12.50
CA ASP A 163 -23.23 6.01 -12.31
C ASP A 163 -22.31 6.70 -11.29
N ASN A 164 -21.51 5.91 -10.55
CA ASN A 164 -20.53 6.37 -9.57
C ASN A 164 -19.19 5.59 -9.72
N THR A 165 -18.17 5.95 -8.93
CA THR A 165 -16.82 5.38 -8.99
C THR A 165 -16.85 3.86 -8.84
N VAL A 166 -16.02 3.15 -9.62
CA VAL A 166 -15.86 1.69 -9.52
C VAL A 166 -14.64 1.41 -8.64
N ASN A 167 -14.82 0.54 -7.65
CA ASN A 167 -13.77 0.20 -6.68
C ASN A 167 -13.20 -1.20 -6.84
N ALA A 168 -14.02 -2.14 -7.31
CA ALA A 168 -13.67 -3.56 -7.32
C ALA A 168 -13.96 -4.19 -8.67
N VAL A 169 -13.08 -5.11 -9.07
CA VAL A 169 -13.23 -5.93 -10.27
C VAL A 169 -12.71 -7.35 -10.01
N VAL A 170 -13.43 -8.36 -10.49
CA VAL A 170 -13.00 -9.76 -10.45
C VAL A 170 -13.44 -10.48 -11.73
N PHE A 171 -12.70 -11.50 -12.15
CA PHE A 171 -13.12 -12.39 -13.24
C PHE A 171 -13.94 -13.57 -12.72
N SER A 172 -14.83 -14.10 -13.54
CA SER A 172 -15.37 -15.44 -13.36
C SER A 172 -14.27 -16.50 -13.49
N ASN A 173 -14.52 -17.69 -12.94
CA ASN A 173 -13.51 -18.74 -12.92
C ASN A 173 -13.05 -19.21 -14.31
N ASP A 174 -13.97 -19.20 -15.27
CA ASP A 174 -13.79 -19.56 -16.68
C ASP A 174 -13.24 -18.39 -17.53
N GLY A 175 -13.06 -17.19 -16.93
CA GLY A 175 -12.60 -16.00 -17.63
C GLY A 175 -13.58 -15.42 -18.65
N GLN A 176 -14.82 -15.89 -18.71
CA GLN A 176 -15.81 -15.41 -19.69
C GLN A 176 -16.50 -14.12 -19.26
N PHE A 177 -16.55 -13.84 -17.96
CA PHE A 177 -17.23 -12.68 -17.39
C PHE A 177 -16.32 -11.88 -16.48
N VAL A 178 -16.62 -10.59 -16.40
CA VAL A 178 -16.10 -9.68 -15.38
C VAL A 178 -17.25 -9.26 -14.48
N TYR A 179 -17.00 -9.20 -13.18
CA TYR A 179 -17.87 -8.59 -12.21
C TYR A 179 -17.23 -7.30 -11.69
N SER A 180 -17.99 -6.22 -11.63
CA SER A 180 -17.55 -4.93 -11.11
C SER A 180 -18.49 -4.38 -10.06
N ALA A 181 -17.95 -3.63 -9.11
CA ALA A 181 -18.73 -2.96 -8.08
C ALA A 181 -18.07 -1.67 -7.60
N GLY A 182 -18.87 -0.78 -7.05
CA GLY A 182 -18.42 0.56 -6.69
C GLY A 182 -19.33 1.29 -5.72
N TYR A 183 -19.21 2.62 -5.67
CA TYR A 183 -19.93 3.47 -4.72
C TYR A 183 -21.44 3.49 -4.90
N ASN A 184 -21.95 3.07 -6.06
CA ASN A 184 -23.38 2.93 -6.30
C ASN A 184 -24.00 1.67 -5.68
N GLY A 185 -23.18 0.78 -5.09
CA GLY A 185 -23.64 -0.42 -4.40
C GLY A 185 -24.17 -1.52 -5.31
N GLU A 186 -23.94 -1.43 -6.62
CA GLU A 186 -24.34 -2.43 -7.59
C GLU A 186 -23.16 -3.36 -7.93
N ILE A 187 -23.43 -4.67 -8.00
CA ILE A 187 -22.55 -5.64 -8.65
C ILE A 187 -23.06 -5.84 -10.08
N ARG A 188 -22.22 -5.55 -11.08
CA ARG A 188 -22.56 -5.69 -12.50
C ARG A 188 -21.75 -6.79 -13.16
N GLN A 189 -22.36 -7.46 -14.13
CA GLN A 189 -21.75 -8.53 -14.91
C GLN A 189 -21.59 -8.10 -16.36
N TRP A 190 -20.42 -8.40 -16.94
CA TRP A 190 -20.04 -8.04 -18.31
C TRP A 190 -19.42 -9.25 -19.00
N LYS A 191 -19.62 -9.39 -20.31
CA LYS A 191 -18.87 -10.34 -21.11
C LYS A 191 -17.44 -9.83 -21.32
N VAL A 192 -16.45 -10.71 -21.21
CA VAL A 192 -15.05 -10.38 -21.55
C VAL A 192 -14.89 -10.23 -23.06
N ALA A 193 -15.49 -11.14 -23.83
CA ALA A 193 -15.61 -10.98 -25.27
C ALA A 193 -16.58 -9.84 -25.56
N GLY A 194 -16.16 -8.83 -26.34
CA GLY A 194 -17.01 -7.72 -26.77
C GLY A 194 -17.25 -6.62 -25.71
N GLY A 195 -17.30 -6.97 -24.43
CA GLY A 195 -17.49 -6.01 -23.34
C GLY A 195 -18.95 -5.66 -23.07
N GLU A 196 -19.90 -6.45 -23.59
CA GLU A 196 -21.32 -6.12 -23.44
C GLU A 196 -21.79 -6.29 -21.98
N PRO A 197 -22.63 -5.37 -21.47
CA PRO A 197 -23.30 -5.56 -20.19
C PRO A 197 -24.24 -6.77 -20.28
N VAL A 198 -24.23 -7.61 -19.24
CA VAL A 198 -25.16 -8.73 -19.10
C VAL A 198 -26.33 -8.31 -18.22
N ARG A 199 -26.05 -7.91 -16.97
CA ARG A 199 -27.05 -7.47 -15.99
C ARG A 199 -26.41 -6.84 -14.75
N THR A 200 -27.23 -6.17 -13.94
CA THR A 200 -26.93 -5.95 -12.52
C THR A 200 -27.28 -7.23 -11.75
N VAL A 201 -26.28 -7.85 -11.13
CA VAL A 201 -26.40 -9.12 -10.39
C VAL A 201 -27.03 -8.88 -9.03
N TYR A 202 -26.60 -7.84 -8.31
CA TYR A 202 -27.04 -7.56 -6.95
C TYR A 202 -26.96 -6.05 -6.65
N LYS A 203 -27.84 -5.57 -5.77
CA LYS A 203 -27.84 -4.20 -5.26
C LYS A 203 -27.85 -4.21 -3.74
N HIS A 204 -26.77 -3.74 -3.11
CA HIS A 204 -26.62 -3.72 -1.65
C HIS A 204 -27.27 -2.49 -0.98
N GLY A 205 -27.28 -1.36 -1.68
CA GLY A 205 -27.76 -0.07 -1.15
C GLY A 205 -26.68 0.80 -0.49
N TRP A 206 -25.51 0.22 -0.19
CA TRP A 206 -24.30 0.94 0.20
C TRP A 206 -23.17 0.65 -0.79
N GLY A 207 -22.24 1.60 -0.92
CA GLY A 207 -21.07 1.42 -1.78
C GLY A 207 -20.29 0.15 -1.46
N ILE A 208 -19.89 -0.59 -2.49
CA ILE A 208 -19.07 -1.79 -2.40
C ILE A 208 -17.62 -1.39 -2.65
N ASN A 209 -16.72 -1.75 -1.74
CA ASN A 209 -15.30 -1.41 -1.80
C ASN A 209 -14.46 -2.53 -2.42
N VAL A 210 -14.75 -3.78 -2.06
CA VAL A 210 -13.93 -4.94 -2.40
C VAL A 210 -14.80 -6.14 -2.77
N MET A 211 -14.27 -7.00 -3.63
CA MET A 211 -14.91 -8.25 -4.02
C MET A 211 -13.86 -9.37 -4.11
N ALA A 212 -14.27 -10.61 -3.85
CA ALA A 212 -13.46 -11.80 -4.03
C ALA A 212 -14.34 -12.98 -4.47
N GLY A 213 -13.85 -13.78 -5.43
CA GLY A 213 -14.52 -15.03 -5.80
C GLY A 213 -14.28 -16.11 -4.74
N THR A 214 -15.19 -17.07 -4.59
CA THR A 214 -15.03 -18.17 -3.62
C THR A 214 -14.23 -19.36 -4.15
N GLY A 215 -13.70 -19.29 -5.37
CA GLY A 215 -12.98 -20.39 -6.02
C GLY A 215 -13.85 -21.45 -6.68
N HIS A 216 -15.13 -21.59 -6.30
CA HIS A 216 -16.05 -22.59 -6.87
C HIS A 216 -16.92 -22.07 -8.03
N GLY A 217 -16.89 -20.77 -8.33
CA GLY A 217 -17.51 -20.18 -9.53
C GLY A 217 -19.01 -19.82 -9.40
N PHE A 218 -19.68 -20.25 -8.34
CA PHE A 218 -21.11 -19.96 -8.11
C PHE A 218 -21.37 -18.77 -7.19
N HIS A 219 -20.39 -18.40 -6.36
CA HIS A 219 -20.55 -17.36 -5.34
C HIS A 219 -19.50 -16.26 -5.46
N LEU A 220 -19.91 -15.05 -5.10
CA LEU A 220 -19.08 -13.87 -5.03
C LEU A 220 -19.22 -13.23 -3.65
N LEU A 221 -18.10 -12.95 -3.00
CA LEU A 221 -18.04 -12.19 -1.77
C LEU A 221 -17.88 -10.71 -2.07
N PHE A 222 -18.48 -9.87 -1.23
CA PHE A 222 -18.30 -8.42 -1.28
C PHE A 222 -18.09 -7.84 0.13
N GLY A 223 -17.34 -6.76 0.20
CA GLY A 223 -17.17 -5.91 1.37
C GLY A 223 -17.63 -4.49 1.07
N SER A 224 -18.37 -3.86 1.99
CA SER A 224 -19.07 -2.60 1.73
C SER A 224 -18.81 -1.52 2.78
N LEU A 225 -19.24 -0.29 2.46
CA LEU A 225 -19.04 0.90 3.29
C LEU A 225 -19.78 0.86 4.63
N ASP A 226 -20.86 0.08 4.74
CA ASP A 226 -21.62 -0.09 5.99
C ASP A 226 -21.08 -1.23 6.88
N GLY A 227 -19.89 -1.72 6.55
CA GLY A 227 -19.18 -2.79 7.25
C GLY A 227 -19.63 -4.20 6.88
N SER A 228 -20.62 -4.37 5.99
CA SER A 228 -21.13 -5.70 5.64
C SER A 228 -20.13 -6.48 4.79
N VAL A 229 -19.90 -7.73 5.20
CA VAL A 229 -19.28 -8.79 4.39
C VAL A 229 -20.39 -9.74 3.94
N GLY A 230 -20.73 -9.70 2.65
CA GLY A 230 -21.84 -10.48 2.09
C GLY A 230 -21.39 -11.47 1.01
N MET A 231 -22.23 -12.47 0.76
CA MET A 231 -22.04 -13.48 -0.28
C MET A 231 -23.27 -13.55 -1.17
N VAL A 232 -23.07 -13.37 -2.47
CA VAL A 232 -24.11 -13.42 -3.50
C VAL A 232 -23.94 -14.65 -4.36
N GLU A 233 -25.03 -15.34 -4.70
CA GLU A 233 -25.04 -16.38 -5.71
C GLU A 233 -25.13 -15.73 -7.09
N LEU A 234 -24.15 -16.01 -7.95
CA LEU A 234 -23.98 -15.33 -9.24
C LEU A 234 -25.08 -15.67 -10.24
N ALA A 235 -25.72 -16.85 -10.14
CA ALA A 235 -26.78 -17.28 -11.03
C ALA A 235 -28.12 -16.61 -10.72
N SER A 236 -28.56 -16.62 -9.46
CA SER A 236 -29.83 -16.00 -9.06
C SER A 236 -29.70 -14.49 -8.83
N GLY A 237 -28.52 -14.01 -8.44
CA GLY A 237 -28.31 -12.63 -7.95
C GLY A 237 -28.80 -12.42 -6.52
N GLN A 238 -29.10 -13.49 -5.78
CA GLN A 238 -29.57 -13.39 -4.40
C GLN A 238 -28.43 -13.33 -3.40
N LEU A 239 -28.62 -12.55 -2.34
CA LEU A 239 -27.76 -12.61 -1.15
C LEU A 239 -27.99 -13.95 -0.45
N VAL A 240 -26.96 -14.78 -0.42
CA VAL A 240 -26.98 -16.08 0.26
C VAL A 240 -26.73 -15.90 1.76
N ARG A 241 -25.79 -15.01 2.12
CA ARG A 241 -25.36 -14.83 3.51
C ARG A 241 -24.70 -13.48 3.74
N THR A 242 -24.92 -12.92 4.93
CA THR A 242 -24.04 -11.91 5.53
C THR A 242 -23.14 -12.61 6.54
N LEU A 243 -21.83 -12.61 6.31
CA LEU A 243 -20.85 -13.30 7.15
C LEU A 243 -20.60 -12.52 8.44
N HIS A 244 -20.50 -11.19 8.32
CA HIS A 244 -20.23 -10.28 9.41
C HIS A 244 -20.59 -8.84 9.03
N ARG A 245 -20.70 -7.97 10.04
CA ARG A 245 -20.86 -6.53 9.86
C ARG A 245 -19.94 -5.79 10.83
N PHE A 246 -18.88 -5.20 10.29
CA PHE A 246 -17.95 -4.35 11.03
C PHE A 246 -18.56 -3.00 11.38
N GLU A 247 -17.99 -2.30 12.36
CA GLU A 247 -18.38 -0.91 12.67
C GLU A 247 -17.84 0.09 11.63
N ARG A 248 -16.78 -0.28 10.91
CA ARG A 248 -16.15 0.51 9.85
C ARG A 248 -16.23 -0.19 8.50
N PRO A 249 -16.03 0.55 7.39
CA PRO A 249 -16.02 -0.04 6.05
C PRO A 249 -15.12 -1.28 5.95
N VAL A 250 -15.54 -2.25 5.15
CA VAL A 250 -14.67 -3.34 4.72
C VAL A 250 -13.75 -2.81 3.63
N LEU A 251 -12.44 -3.03 3.79
CA LEU A 251 -11.40 -2.42 2.96
C LEU A 251 -10.50 -3.43 2.26
N SER A 252 -10.48 -4.68 2.72
CA SER A 252 -9.78 -5.78 2.08
C SER A 252 -10.59 -7.07 2.22
N LEU A 253 -10.52 -7.93 1.21
CA LEU A 253 -11.23 -9.21 1.17
C LEU A 253 -10.41 -10.19 0.32
N THR A 254 -10.17 -11.38 0.85
CA THR A 254 -9.37 -12.41 0.18
C THR A 254 -9.90 -13.81 0.49
N SER A 255 -9.55 -14.77 -0.35
CA SER A 255 -10.00 -16.17 -0.28
C SER A 255 -8.83 -17.10 -0.59
N LEU A 256 -8.78 -18.23 0.10
CA LEU A 256 -7.86 -19.33 -0.15
C LEU A 256 -8.67 -20.64 -0.29
N PRO A 257 -9.27 -20.90 -1.47
CA PRO A 257 -10.23 -21.99 -1.66
C PRO A 257 -9.68 -23.37 -1.33
N GLU A 258 -8.41 -23.63 -1.62
CA GLU A 258 -7.72 -24.89 -1.33
C GLU A 258 -7.55 -25.16 0.17
N HIS A 259 -7.66 -24.12 1.01
CA HIS A 259 -7.71 -24.21 2.46
C HIS A 259 -9.10 -23.99 3.05
N ASN A 260 -10.13 -23.83 2.21
CA ASN A 260 -11.50 -23.49 2.61
C ASN A 260 -11.56 -22.25 3.54
N THR A 261 -10.81 -21.19 3.24
CA THR A 261 -10.80 -19.99 4.08
C THR A 261 -11.05 -18.71 3.30
N VAL A 262 -11.71 -17.77 3.97
CA VAL A 262 -11.89 -16.40 3.49
C VAL A 262 -11.58 -15.43 4.61
N ALA A 263 -11.05 -14.26 4.29
CA ALA A 263 -10.71 -13.25 5.27
C ALA A 263 -11.10 -11.85 4.80
N ALA A 264 -11.54 -11.01 5.75
CA ALA A 264 -11.90 -9.62 5.51
C ALA A 264 -11.21 -8.72 6.52
N GLY A 265 -10.78 -7.54 6.06
CA GLY A 265 -10.17 -6.50 6.87
C GLY A 265 -10.99 -5.21 6.85
N SER A 266 -11.08 -4.52 7.99
CA SER A 266 -11.92 -3.34 8.18
C SER A 266 -11.13 -2.04 8.37
N GLY A 267 -11.84 -0.92 8.34
CA GLY A 267 -11.28 0.43 8.53
C GLY A 267 -10.76 0.75 9.93
N ASP A 268 -11.17 -0.01 10.94
CA ASP A 268 -10.74 0.06 12.34
C ASP A 268 -9.72 -1.03 12.72
N GLY A 269 -9.18 -1.75 11.74
CA GLY A 269 -8.07 -2.67 11.94
C GLY A 269 -8.46 -4.11 12.26
N PHE A 270 -9.74 -4.45 12.29
CA PHE A 270 -10.14 -5.84 12.48
C PHE A 270 -9.87 -6.67 11.23
N ILE A 271 -9.40 -7.89 11.45
CA ILE A 271 -9.27 -8.96 10.46
C ILE A 271 -10.05 -10.15 11.00
N TYR A 272 -11.00 -10.63 10.22
CA TYR A 272 -11.74 -11.86 10.50
C TYR A 272 -11.42 -12.90 9.43
N VAL A 273 -11.32 -14.16 9.86
CA VAL A 273 -11.11 -15.32 9.00
C VAL A 273 -12.24 -16.30 9.24
N TRP A 274 -12.90 -16.77 8.18
CA TRP A 274 -13.96 -17.77 8.22
C TRP A 274 -13.54 -19.03 7.48
N ASP A 275 -14.00 -20.17 7.98
CA ASP A 275 -14.01 -21.44 7.25
C ASP A 275 -15.19 -21.45 6.27
N THR A 276 -14.98 -21.83 5.01
CA THR A 276 -16.00 -21.78 3.95
C THR A 276 -16.83 -23.06 3.84
N VAL A 277 -16.51 -24.11 4.61
CA VAL A 277 -17.34 -25.32 4.70
C VAL A 277 -18.47 -25.10 5.70
N SER A 278 -18.13 -24.64 6.90
CA SER A 278 -19.03 -24.39 8.02
C SER A 278 -19.53 -22.96 8.11
N TRP A 279 -18.87 -22.01 7.43
CA TRP A 279 -19.12 -20.56 7.51
C TRP A 279 -18.99 -19.99 8.93
N LYS A 280 -18.23 -20.65 9.79
CA LYS A 280 -17.91 -20.16 11.14
C LYS A 280 -16.63 -19.34 11.13
N ALA A 281 -16.58 -18.31 11.96
CA ALA A 281 -15.34 -17.57 12.19
C ALA A 281 -14.31 -18.53 12.83
N LYS A 282 -13.14 -18.63 12.21
CA LYS A 282 -12.01 -19.45 12.66
C LYS A 282 -11.03 -18.62 13.49
N TYR A 283 -10.72 -17.42 13.02
CA TYR A 283 -9.80 -16.50 13.68
C TYR A 283 -10.32 -15.07 13.63
N GLN A 284 -9.95 -14.28 14.63
CA GLN A 284 -10.11 -12.82 14.63
C GLN A 284 -8.87 -12.18 15.23
N HIS A 285 -8.47 -11.06 14.67
CA HIS A 285 -7.40 -10.23 15.21
C HIS A 285 -7.75 -8.77 14.98
N GLN A 286 -7.41 -7.90 15.93
CA GLN A 286 -7.47 -6.46 15.72
C GLN A 286 -6.05 -5.93 15.62
N PHE A 287 -5.67 -5.53 14.42
CA PHE A 287 -4.49 -4.73 14.22
C PHE A 287 -4.73 -3.36 14.82
N THR A 288 -4.09 -3.08 15.94
CA THR A 288 -4.32 -1.88 16.73
C THR A 288 -3.99 -0.65 15.89
N GLU A 289 -5.01 0.17 15.65
CA GLU A 289 -4.93 1.54 15.14
C GLU A 289 -4.80 1.76 13.63
N GLY A 290 -5.74 1.30 12.80
CA GLY A 290 -6.02 1.89 11.48
C GLY A 290 -6.42 0.89 10.39
N PRO A 291 -6.72 1.36 9.16
CA PRO A 291 -7.37 0.54 8.15
C PRO A 291 -6.49 -0.61 7.64
N VAL A 292 -7.12 -1.78 7.41
CA VAL A 292 -6.53 -2.90 6.67
C VAL A 292 -6.86 -2.75 5.19
N TRP A 293 -5.92 -2.20 4.40
CA TRP A 293 -6.10 -2.02 2.95
C TRP A 293 -5.60 -3.22 2.14
N ALA A 294 -4.58 -3.90 2.64
CA ALA A 294 -3.93 -5.01 2.00
C ALA A 294 -4.12 -6.27 2.85
N LEU A 295 -4.52 -7.39 2.23
CA LEU A 295 -4.74 -8.66 2.92
C LEU A 295 -4.53 -9.85 1.97
N ALA A 296 -3.67 -10.80 2.33
CA ALA A 296 -3.49 -12.05 1.60
C ALA A 296 -2.97 -13.17 2.52
N PHE A 297 -3.54 -14.37 2.39
CA PHE A 297 -3.04 -15.55 3.09
C PHE A 297 -1.63 -15.92 2.59
N SER A 298 -0.80 -16.48 3.46
CA SER A 298 0.42 -17.19 3.04
C SER A 298 0.05 -18.39 2.15
N GLY A 299 0.97 -18.81 1.27
CA GLY A 299 0.71 -19.91 0.33
C GLY A 299 0.46 -21.26 0.99
N ASP A 300 0.88 -21.45 2.24
CA ASP A 300 0.60 -22.65 3.04
C ASP A 300 -0.67 -22.53 3.90
N GLY A 301 -1.37 -21.39 3.83
CA GLY A 301 -2.58 -21.10 4.59
C GLY A 301 -2.38 -20.94 6.11
N LYS A 302 -1.14 -20.96 6.61
CA LYS A 302 -0.83 -20.92 8.04
C LYS A 302 -0.71 -19.51 8.60
N GLY A 303 -0.58 -18.49 7.75
CA GLY A 303 -0.48 -17.10 8.17
C GLY A 303 -1.11 -16.14 7.18
N MET A 304 -1.00 -14.87 7.52
CA MET A 304 -1.65 -13.77 6.81
C MET A 304 -0.71 -12.58 6.71
N TYR A 305 -0.52 -12.09 5.49
CA TYR A 305 0.11 -10.81 5.22
C TYR A 305 -0.96 -9.73 5.19
N PHE A 306 -0.74 -8.64 5.91
CA PHE A 306 -1.66 -7.51 5.91
C PHE A 306 -0.93 -6.17 6.00
N GLY A 307 -1.55 -5.14 5.43
CA GLY A 307 -0.96 -3.81 5.33
C GLY A 307 -2.01 -2.71 5.39
N GLY A 308 -1.56 -1.51 5.71
CA GLY A 308 -2.45 -0.38 5.97
C GLY A 308 -1.68 0.92 6.01
N LEU A 309 -1.82 1.68 7.09
CA LEU A 309 -1.12 2.95 7.25
C LEU A 309 0.41 2.80 7.32
N ASP A 310 0.95 1.67 7.77
CA ASP A 310 2.40 1.51 7.87
C ASP A 310 3.10 1.35 6.52
N ASP A 311 4.40 1.60 6.56
CA ASP A 311 5.35 1.45 5.47
C ASP A 311 5.92 0.04 5.32
N HIS A 312 5.26 -0.95 5.91
CA HIS A 312 5.57 -2.36 5.78
C HIS A 312 4.30 -3.19 5.76
N VAL A 313 4.43 -4.44 5.33
CA VAL A 313 3.41 -5.47 5.49
C VAL A 313 3.73 -6.26 6.74
N ALA A 314 2.78 -6.33 7.66
CA ALA A 314 2.88 -7.17 8.84
C ALA A 314 2.47 -8.61 8.50
N TYR A 315 2.98 -9.56 9.27
CA TYR A 315 2.61 -10.96 9.17
C TYR A 315 1.97 -11.43 10.46
N TRP A 316 0.86 -12.14 10.34
CA TRP A 316 0.14 -12.78 11.44
C TRP A 316 0.16 -14.29 11.24
N GLN A 317 0.86 -15.01 12.11
CA GLN A 317 0.83 -16.46 12.18
C GLN A 317 -0.51 -16.92 12.78
N MET A 318 -1.26 -17.76 12.05
CA MET A 318 -2.55 -18.31 12.48
C MET A 318 -2.47 -19.79 12.93
N ASP A 319 -1.52 -20.56 12.38
CA ASP A 319 -1.36 -22.00 12.66
C ASP A 319 0.12 -22.41 12.84
N PRO A 320 0.55 -23.05 13.95
CA PRO A 320 -0.26 -23.41 15.11
C PRO A 320 -0.81 -22.18 15.81
N ASP A 321 -2.00 -22.32 16.39
CA ASP A 321 -2.66 -21.29 17.22
C ASP A 321 -1.82 -21.05 18.48
N ARG A 322 -0.74 -20.30 18.29
CA ARG A 322 0.18 -19.85 19.33
C ARG A 322 0.02 -18.34 19.39
N PRO A 323 0.00 -17.75 20.59
CA PRO A 323 0.12 -16.31 20.73
C PRO A 323 1.55 -15.93 20.31
N PHE A 324 1.77 -15.71 19.02
CA PHE A 324 2.98 -15.04 18.55
C PHE A 324 2.69 -13.57 18.38
N GLU A 325 3.70 -12.77 18.70
CA GLU A 325 3.74 -11.34 18.48
C GLU A 325 3.46 -11.08 17.00
N VAL A 326 2.24 -10.61 16.71
CA VAL A 326 1.98 -9.91 15.45
C VAL A 326 3.08 -8.87 15.33
N ALA A 327 3.69 -8.71 14.16
CA ALA A 327 4.59 -7.60 13.91
C ALA A 327 3.80 -6.30 14.11
N GLN A 328 3.80 -5.81 15.36
CA GLN A 328 3.04 -4.64 15.75
C GLN A 328 3.88 -3.42 15.44
N SER A 329 3.20 -2.40 14.94
CA SER A 329 3.82 -1.11 14.73
C SER A 329 3.98 -0.41 16.06
N GLU A 330 5.17 0.13 16.32
CA GLU A 330 5.41 0.94 17.51
C GLU A 330 4.49 2.18 17.51
N ALA A 331 3.80 2.40 18.63
CA ALA A 331 2.93 3.54 18.80
C ALA A 331 3.74 4.80 19.22
N PRO A 332 3.39 6.00 18.72
CA PRO A 332 2.36 6.27 17.71
C PRO A 332 2.86 5.91 16.29
N ARG A 333 1.97 5.36 15.47
CA ARG A 333 2.29 5.02 14.07
C ARG A 333 2.86 6.22 13.31
N ARG A 334 3.76 5.92 12.39
CA ARG A 334 4.57 6.91 11.63
C ARG A 334 3.74 8.03 10.96
N PHE A 335 2.51 7.73 10.53
CA PHE A 335 1.59 8.69 9.87
C PHE A 335 0.33 9.03 10.67
N GLN A 336 0.29 8.67 11.95
CA GLN A 336 -0.88 8.86 12.81
C GLN A 336 -0.60 9.79 14.00
N LYS A 337 0.56 10.42 14.06
CA LYS A 337 0.85 11.45 15.07
C LYS A 337 -0.15 12.61 14.96
N SER A 338 -1.02 12.76 15.95
CA SER A 338 -1.99 13.85 16.04
C SER A 338 -2.02 14.60 17.37
N GLU A 339 -1.48 14.02 18.43
CA GLU A 339 -1.52 14.58 19.79
C GLU A 339 -0.20 15.23 20.18
N GLY A 340 -0.26 16.27 21.02
CA GLY A 340 0.91 16.99 21.52
C GLY A 340 1.69 17.81 20.48
N LEU A 341 1.27 17.81 19.22
CA LEU A 341 1.97 18.50 18.13
C LEU A 341 1.69 20.00 18.12
N ASP A 342 2.75 20.79 17.92
CA ASP A 342 2.63 22.21 17.62
C ASP A 342 1.86 22.43 16.29
N PRO A 343 1.25 23.60 16.07
CA PRO A 343 0.44 23.83 14.87
C PRO A 343 1.14 23.52 13.55
N GLY A 344 2.45 23.82 13.43
CA GLY A 344 3.23 23.56 12.22
C GLY A 344 3.58 22.09 12.05
N GLU A 345 4.01 21.42 13.13
CA GLU A 345 4.26 19.98 13.12
C GLU A 345 3.01 19.19 12.75
N ARG A 346 1.84 19.62 13.24
CA ARG A 346 0.55 19.02 12.89
C ARG A 346 0.25 19.11 11.40
N GLN A 347 0.56 20.25 10.76
CA GLN A 347 0.38 20.38 9.31
C GLN A 347 1.38 19.50 8.54
N PHE A 348 2.62 19.39 9.02
CA PHE A 348 3.60 18.47 8.43
C PHE A 348 3.11 17.02 8.51
N ALA A 349 2.68 16.58 9.70
CA ALA A 349 2.13 15.26 9.94
C ALA A 349 0.96 14.94 8.98
N ARG A 350 0.06 15.90 8.76
CA ARG A 350 -1.13 15.72 7.91
C ARG A 350 -0.88 15.79 6.41
N LYS A 351 0.05 16.63 5.96
CA LYS A 351 0.18 17.00 4.54
C LYS A 351 1.46 16.52 3.88
N CYS A 352 2.51 16.29 4.66
CA CYS A 352 3.86 16.06 4.13
C CYS A 352 4.46 14.72 4.56
N SER A 353 4.18 14.24 5.78
CA SER A 353 4.89 13.12 6.40
C SER A 353 4.81 11.78 5.64
N ILE A 354 3.74 11.56 4.88
CA ILE A 354 3.58 10.37 4.02
C ILE A 354 4.55 10.44 2.84
N CYS A 355 4.65 11.61 2.22
CA CYS A 355 5.41 11.81 0.99
C CYS A 355 6.86 12.22 1.24
N HIS A 356 7.22 12.68 2.43
CA HIS A 356 8.52 13.29 2.67
C HIS A 356 9.12 12.88 4.01
N SER A 357 10.43 12.63 4.01
CA SER A 357 11.22 12.49 5.22
C SER A 357 11.82 13.84 5.64
N LEU A 358 12.13 13.95 6.93
CA LEU A 358 12.96 15.04 7.49
C LEU A 358 14.42 14.59 7.70
N GLY A 359 14.73 13.31 7.49
CA GLY A 359 16.07 12.74 7.62
C GLY A 359 16.94 12.98 6.38
N ALA A 360 18.22 12.63 6.46
CA ALA A 360 19.17 12.82 5.34
C ALA A 360 18.81 11.96 4.11
N ASP A 361 18.33 10.73 4.33
CA ASP A 361 17.78 9.90 3.26
C ASP A 361 16.32 10.29 2.94
N HIS A 362 15.86 9.92 1.75
CA HIS A 362 14.46 10.07 1.37
C HIS A 362 13.57 8.93 1.88
N ALA A 363 14.08 8.00 2.70
CA ALA A 363 13.37 6.89 3.31
C ALA A 363 12.36 6.15 2.41
N ASN A 364 12.70 5.92 1.13
CA ASN A 364 11.83 5.28 0.14
C ASN A 364 10.47 5.97 -0.08
N ARG A 365 10.38 7.26 0.24
CA ARG A 365 9.16 8.06 0.18
C ARG A 365 8.78 8.42 -1.27
N ALA A 366 7.50 8.74 -1.47
CA ALA A 366 7.01 9.25 -2.76
C ALA A 366 7.74 10.53 -3.20
N GLY A 367 8.13 11.39 -2.26
CA GLY A 367 8.83 12.66 -2.45
C GLY A 367 10.26 12.64 -1.89
N PRO A 368 11.12 13.59 -2.29
CA PRO A 368 12.49 13.67 -1.80
C PRO A 368 12.53 14.08 -0.32
N SER A 369 13.66 13.85 0.35
CA SER A 369 13.91 14.41 1.68
C SER A 369 13.77 15.94 1.69
N LEU A 370 13.18 16.47 2.76
CA LEU A 370 13.07 17.91 2.98
C LEU A 370 14.27 18.51 3.73
N ILE A 371 15.27 17.72 4.10
CA ILE A 371 16.49 18.28 4.74
C ILE A 371 17.11 19.36 3.85
N GLY A 372 17.43 20.51 4.44
CA GLY A 372 17.95 21.67 3.73
C GLY A 372 17.03 22.20 2.63
N VAL A 373 15.70 22.06 2.74
CA VAL A 373 14.78 22.49 1.68
C VAL A 373 14.86 24.00 1.42
N PHE A 374 15.03 24.84 2.45
CA PHE A 374 15.14 26.29 2.26
C PHE A 374 16.48 26.67 1.62
N GLY A 375 16.42 27.33 0.45
CA GLY A 375 17.57 27.66 -0.39
C GLY A 375 17.91 26.61 -1.45
N ARG A 376 17.22 25.46 -1.46
CA ARG A 376 17.47 24.38 -2.42
C ARG A 376 16.73 24.63 -3.74
N LYS A 377 17.44 24.51 -4.87
CA LYS A 377 16.82 24.53 -6.19
C LYS A 377 15.86 23.34 -6.34
N VAL A 378 14.73 23.55 -7.00
CA VAL A 378 13.77 22.46 -7.28
C VAL A 378 14.43 21.37 -8.13
N GLY A 379 14.08 20.10 -7.88
CA GLY A 379 14.53 19.01 -8.75
C GLY A 379 15.99 18.57 -8.57
N THR A 380 16.68 19.00 -7.51
CA THR A 380 18.14 18.78 -7.39
C THR A 380 18.59 17.82 -6.28
N VAL A 381 17.68 17.10 -5.60
CA VAL A 381 18.10 16.08 -4.62
C VAL A 381 18.76 14.90 -5.35
N PRO A 382 20.05 14.60 -5.09
CA PRO A 382 20.74 13.50 -5.75
C PRO A 382 20.06 12.16 -5.50
N GLY A 383 20.03 11.30 -6.52
CA GLY A 383 19.45 9.96 -6.42
C GLY A 383 17.92 9.88 -6.37
N TYR A 384 17.22 11.02 -6.36
CA TYR A 384 15.76 11.04 -6.42
C TYR A 384 15.25 11.24 -7.86
N ALA A 385 14.27 10.42 -8.28
CA ALA A 385 13.71 10.45 -9.62
C ALA A 385 12.59 11.51 -9.77
N TYR A 386 12.97 12.72 -10.19
CA TYR A 386 12.02 13.80 -10.45
C TYR A 386 11.25 13.63 -11.76
N SER A 387 9.99 14.11 -11.79
CA SER A 387 9.23 14.27 -13.03
C SER A 387 9.88 15.30 -13.96
N ALA A 388 9.60 15.20 -15.27
CA ALA A 388 10.09 16.16 -16.26
C ALA A 388 9.73 17.60 -15.89
N SER A 389 8.51 17.83 -15.39
CA SER A 389 8.03 19.13 -14.96
C SER A 389 8.85 19.72 -13.80
N LEU A 390 9.23 18.92 -12.80
CA LEU A 390 10.10 19.39 -11.70
C LEU A 390 11.54 19.61 -12.16
N LYS A 391 12.05 18.82 -13.11
CA LYS A 391 13.41 19.00 -13.67
C LYS A 391 13.52 20.30 -14.48
N GLY A 392 12.46 20.66 -15.19
CA GLY A 392 12.41 21.89 -16.01
C GLY A 392 12.00 23.15 -15.26
N ALA A 393 11.57 23.03 -14.00
CA ALA A 393 11.18 24.18 -13.20
C ALA A 393 12.40 24.97 -12.72
N ASP A 394 12.28 26.30 -12.69
CA ASP A 394 13.37 27.19 -12.29
C ASP A 394 12.97 28.09 -11.13
N PHE A 395 12.95 27.51 -9.93
CA PHE A 395 12.78 28.25 -8.69
C PHE A 395 13.55 27.60 -7.54
N VAL A 396 13.72 28.39 -6.48
CA VAL A 396 14.36 27.97 -5.24
C VAL A 396 13.29 27.84 -4.16
N TRP A 397 13.32 26.74 -3.43
CA TRP A 397 12.45 26.56 -2.29
C TRP A 397 12.79 27.56 -1.19
N ASN A 398 11.83 28.41 -0.87
CA ASN A 398 11.84 29.39 0.22
C ASN A 398 10.41 29.53 0.78
N GLU A 399 10.24 30.37 1.79
CA GLU A 399 8.97 30.65 2.46
C GLU A 399 7.87 31.02 1.48
N HIS A 400 8.19 31.90 0.53
CA HIS A 400 7.24 32.39 -0.45
C HIS A 400 6.79 31.28 -1.42
N THR A 401 7.73 30.50 -1.96
CA THR A 401 7.40 29.39 -2.88
C THR A 401 6.65 28.25 -2.19
N ILE A 402 6.96 27.95 -0.93
CA ILE A 402 6.22 26.95 -0.15
C ILE A 402 4.82 27.48 0.18
N ASP A 403 4.67 28.73 0.60
CA ASP A 403 3.36 29.34 0.84
C ASP A 403 2.49 29.30 -0.41
N ARG A 404 3.05 29.69 -1.57
CA ARG A 404 2.36 29.63 -2.86
C ARG A 404 1.97 28.22 -3.26
N LEU A 405 2.85 27.22 -3.09
CA LEU A 405 2.52 25.82 -3.36
C LEU A 405 1.26 25.38 -2.59
N PHE A 406 1.18 25.70 -1.29
CA PHE A 406 0.04 25.32 -0.46
C PHE A 406 -1.20 26.20 -0.68
N ALA A 407 -1.05 27.47 -1.05
CA ALA A 407 -2.16 28.37 -1.36
C ALA A 407 -2.81 28.06 -2.70
N GLU A 408 -2.00 27.87 -3.75
CA GLU A 408 -2.44 27.72 -5.13
C GLU A 408 -2.69 26.26 -5.52
N GLY A 409 -1.96 25.32 -4.91
CA GLY A 409 -1.91 23.90 -5.24
C GLY A 409 -0.84 23.57 -6.30
N PRO A 410 -0.33 22.33 -6.32
CA PRO A 410 0.70 21.90 -7.27
C PRO A 410 0.24 22.02 -8.72
N GLU A 411 -1.03 21.78 -9.02
CA GLU A 411 -1.59 21.88 -10.37
C GLU A 411 -1.49 23.28 -10.99
N LYS A 412 -1.41 24.33 -10.16
CA LYS A 412 -1.20 25.71 -10.61
C LYS A 412 0.24 26.16 -10.48
N PHE A 413 0.88 25.85 -9.35
CA PHE A 413 2.21 26.35 -9.03
C PHE A 413 3.31 25.61 -9.81
N VAL A 414 3.17 24.30 -9.97
CA VAL A 414 4.07 23.42 -10.72
C VAL A 414 3.26 22.39 -11.52
N PRO A 415 2.65 22.80 -12.64
CA PRO A 415 1.78 21.93 -13.43
C PRO A 415 2.48 20.66 -13.90
N GLY A 416 1.75 19.54 -13.92
CA GLY A 416 2.30 18.24 -14.34
C GLY A 416 3.26 17.59 -13.35
N THR A 417 3.25 18.01 -12.08
CA THR A 417 4.01 17.34 -11.02
C THR A 417 3.19 16.26 -10.33
N LYS A 418 3.90 15.23 -9.85
CA LYS A 418 3.33 14.04 -9.17
C LYS A 418 2.95 14.32 -7.71
N MET A 419 2.66 15.56 -7.33
CA MET A 419 2.44 15.94 -5.93
C MET A 419 0.96 15.80 -5.55
N PRO A 420 0.56 14.89 -4.63
CA PRO A 420 -0.84 14.66 -4.27
C PRO A 420 -1.38 15.70 -3.27
N LEU A 421 -0.87 16.93 -3.33
CA LEU A 421 -0.93 17.90 -2.25
C LEU A 421 -2.30 18.58 -2.15
N GLN A 422 -2.87 18.56 -0.94
CA GLN A 422 -4.10 19.28 -0.62
C GLN A 422 -3.77 20.73 -0.23
N LYS A 423 -4.46 21.70 -0.86
CA LYS A 423 -4.34 23.13 -0.53
C LYS A 423 -4.59 23.41 0.96
N MET A 424 -3.97 24.46 1.45
CA MET A 424 -4.19 25.01 2.79
C MET A 424 -4.69 26.45 2.67
N SER A 425 -5.99 26.64 2.86
CA SER A 425 -6.64 27.95 2.66
C SER A 425 -6.24 28.98 3.72
N LYS A 426 -6.08 28.55 4.97
CA LYS A 426 -5.74 29.44 6.09
C LYS A 426 -4.25 29.80 6.07
N GLN A 427 -3.96 31.10 6.01
CA GLN A 427 -2.60 31.61 5.97
C GLN A 427 -1.80 31.26 7.23
N ASP A 428 -2.41 31.37 8.41
CA ASP A 428 -1.73 31.05 9.68
C ASP A 428 -1.28 29.59 9.74
N GLU A 429 -2.05 28.66 9.18
CA GLU A 429 -1.66 27.25 9.10
C GLU A 429 -0.47 27.05 8.16
N ARG A 430 -0.44 27.77 7.03
CA ARG A 430 0.70 27.74 6.09
C ARG A 430 1.97 28.31 6.72
N LEU A 431 1.86 29.45 7.41
CA LEU A 431 2.97 30.07 8.13
C LEU A 431 3.49 29.17 9.25
N ALA A 432 2.61 28.51 9.99
CA ALA A 432 2.99 27.54 11.02
C ALA A 432 3.78 26.38 10.42
N LEU A 433 3.32 25.79 9.31
CA LEU A 433 4.04 24.73 8.60
C LEU A 433 5.42 25.20 8.14
N ILE A 434 5.51 26.37 7.51
CA ILE A 434 6.78 26.93 7.02
C ILE A 434 7.76 27.12 8.19
N ASN A 435 7.30 27.67 9.32
CA ASN A 435 8.12 27.84 10.51
C ASN A 435 8.60 26.51 11.11
N TYR A 436 7.74 25.48 11.12
CA TYR A 436 8.14 24.14 11.54
C TYR A 436 9.20 23.57 10.60
N LEU A 437 8.98 23.59 9.28
CA LEU A 437 9.93 23.09 8.29
C LEU A 437 11.28 23.80 8.44
N LYS A 438 11.31 25.12 8.59
CA LYS A 438 12.57 25.87 8.83
C LYS A 438 13.38 25.35 10.00
N ARG A 439 12.73 24.89 11.07
CA ARG A 439 13.43 24.33 12.24
C ARG A 439 13.83 22.88 11.98
N ALA A 440 12.89 22.09 11.49
CA ALA A 440 13.03 20.65 11.34
C ALA A 440 13.94 20.23 10.19
N THR A 441 14.17 21.11 9.21
CA THR A 441 14.98 20.80 8.02
C THR A 441 16.34 21.49 8.02
N LYS A 442 16.77 22.14 9.11
CA LYS A 442 18.15 22.63 9.20
C LYS A 442 19.08 21.43 9.21
N GLY A 443 19.94 21.30 8.19
CA GLY A 443 20.97 20.27 8.18
C GLY A 443 21.90 20.40 9.38
N GLU A 444 22.61 19.33 9.74
CA GLU A 444 23.52 19.27 10.91
C GLU A 444 24.69 20.29 10.90
N ALA A 445 24.78 21.17 9.91
CA ALA A 445 25.85 22.17 9.76
C ALA A 445 25.78 23.38 10.73
N GLN A 446 25.18 23.24 11.92
CA GLN A 446 25.14 24.31 12.93
C GLN A 446 25.13 23.80 14.39
N LYS A 447 25.74 22.65 14.68
CA LYS A 447 25.97 22.21 16.07
C LYS A 447 27.40 22.46 16.60
N ASP A 448 28.29 23.06 15.81
CA ASP A 448 29.73 23.10 16.17
C ASP A 448 30.41 24.47 16.06
N THR A 449 29.73 25.56 16.46
CA THR A 449 30.39 26.88 16.60
C THR A 449 30.05 27.61 17.90
N SER A 450 29.71 26.91 18.98
CA SER A 450 29.48 27.55 20.29
C SER A 450 30.20 26.90 21.47
N GLN A 451 31.34 26.24 21.25
CA GLN A 451 32.30 25.89 22.30
C GLN A 451 33.76 26.05 21.84
N SER A 452 34.14 27.28 21.47
CA SER A 452 35.53 27.75 21.59
C SER A 452 35.52 29.28 21.60
N GLY A 453 35.35 29.84 22.80
CA GLY A 453 35.31 31.28 23.00
C GLY A 453 34.78 31.61 24.38
N GLY A 454 35.65 31.48 25.39
CA GLY A 454 35.36 31.74 26.80
C GLY A 454 36.41 31.08 27.67
#